data_AF-A0A963PS67-F1
#
_entry.id   AF-A0A963PS67-F1
#
_cell.length_a   1.000
_cell.length_b   1.000
_cell.length_c   1.000
_cell.angle_alpha   90.00
_cell.angle_beta   90.00
_cell.angle_gamma   90.00
#
_symmetry.space_group_name_H-M   'P 1'
#
loop_
_entity.id
_entity.type
_entity.pdbx_description
1 polymer ?
#
loop_
_entity_poly.entity_id
_entity_poly.type
_entity_poly.pdbx_seq_one_letter_code
_entity_poly.pdbx_strand_id
1 'polypeptide(L)'
;MNIYIDESGSFVSTRDPDSWCAVAAYVSPESDRKKVESLLRLLALRHNAGSREVKLKHLDEAAYFAFLIELGRLNGIVFSVATDMGYNSPDAVARHQSKQAQGIVAHREKMKHKPARDALTELGNTVREMTPQLYIQLSLQTILFEKVIRLATLYFVQRAPQTLREFRWRMDQKDHVPTAYEKAFRTVLPGLLQSRSFDEPMIFLDGCDYSHMSHYEYPKGQAPDYLHKQYGIPVFDGLNIGKIVAGNFQLVDSKSTLGVQAADLVVSGIRRLLRSGFSDNRTAAKLLGKLTVQGGEGKHPVALFAFENASNRQTEITPWIRLIERHCRPMLISSRTA
;
A
#
# COMPACT_ATOMS: atom_id res chain seq x y z
N MET A 1 11.90 0.46 -9.44
CA MET A 1 11.38 0.55 -8.06
C MET A 1 11.08 -0.85 -7.57
N ASN A 2 11.68 -1.25 -6.45
CA ASN A 2 11.28 -2.49 -5.77
C ASN A 2 10.24 -2.15 -4.70
N ILE A 3 9.13 -2.87 -4.68
CA ILE A 3 7.99 -2.62 -3.80
C ILE A 3 7.71 -3.92 -3.06
N TYR A 4 8.00 -3.93 -1.76
CA TYR A 4 7.83 -5.08 -0.90
C TYR A 4 6.63 -4.86 0.02
N ILE A 5 5.69 -5.79 0.04
CA ILE A 5 4.42 -5.65 0.76
C ILE A 5 4.28 -6.77 1.77
N ASP A 6 3.84 -6.40 2.96
CA ASP A 6 3.41 -7.35 3.98
C ASP A 6 2.32 -6.73 4.88
N GLU A 7 1.70 -7.56 5.70
CA GLU A 7 0.70 -7.20 6.68
C GLU A 7 1.05 -7.62 8.10
N SER A 8 0.45 -6.94 9.08
CA SER A 8 0.50 -7.36 10.48
C SER A 8 -0.85 -7.23 11.13
N GLY A 9 -1.21 -8.23 11.93
CA GLY A 9 -2.44 -8.27 12.71
C GLY A 9 -3.52 -9.17 12.14
N SER A 10 -4.58 -9.32 12.92
CA SER A 10 -5.76 -10.08 12.53
C SER A 10 -6.73 -9.14 11.85
N PHE A 11 -7.21 -9.51 10.66
CA PHE A 11 -8.23 -8.77 9.92
C PHE A 11 -9.66 -9.23 10.31
N VAL A 12 -9.81 -9.75 11.53
CA VAL A 12 -11.09 -10.27 12.05
C VAL A 12 -11.71 -9.21 12.94
N SER A 13 -12.98 -8.87 12.70
CA SER A 13 -13.73 -7.93 13.54
C SER A 13 -13.76 -8.42 14.99
N THR A 14 -13.55 -7.49 15.91
CA THR A 14 -13.60 -7.75 17.36
C THR A 14 -14.28 -6.59 18.06
N ARG A 15 -14.71 -6.80 19.29
CA ARG A 15 -15.17 -5.72 20.19
C ARG A 15 -14.02 -5.14 20.99
N ASP A 16 -12.86 -5.79 20.98
CA ASP A 16 -11.70 -5.34 21.71
C ASP A 16 -11.11 -4.10 21.02
N PRO A 17 -11.05 -2.96 21.70
CA PRO A 17 -10.37 -1.81 21.16
C PRO A 17 -8.86 -2.06 21.01
N ASP A 18 -8.18 -1.22 20.22
CA ASP A 18 -6.74 -1.30 19.96
C ASP A 18 -6.32 -2.60 19.26
N SER A 19 -7.26 -3.18 18.52
CA SER A 19 -7.10 -4.37 17.70
C SER A 19 -6.63 -3.98 16.30
N TRP A 20 -5.53 -3.24 16.25
CA TRP A 20 -4.95 -2.73 15.02
C TRP A 20 -4.48 -3.86 14.10
N CYS A 21 -4.87 -3.76 12.84
CA CYS A 21 -4.21 -4.43 11.72
C CYS A 21 -3.69 -3.38 10.74
N ALA A 22 -2.64 -3.74 10.01
CA ALA A 22 -1.99 -2.85 9.08
C ALA A 22 -1.42 -3.61 7.89
N VAL A 23 -1.37 -2.93 6.76
CA VAL A 23 -0.59 -3.31 5.58
C VAL A 23 0.47 -2.24 5.37
N ALA A 24 1.66 -2.62 4.92
CA ALA A 24 2.68 -1.65 4.54
C ALA A 24 3.44 -2.08 3.29
N ALA A 25 3.94 -1.08 2.58
CA ALA A 25 4.87 -1.24 1.48
C ALA A 25 6.19 -0.56 1.84
N TYR A 26 7.29 -1.31 1.81
CA TYR A 26 8.64 -0.74 1.74
C TYR A 26 9.04 -0.61 0.27
N VAL A 27 9.28 0.61 -0.17
CA VAL A 27 9.52 0.97 -1.56
C VAL A 27 10.94 1.50 -1.69
N SER A 28 11.78 0.85 -2.50
CA SER A 28 13.18 1.24 -2.64
C SER A 28 13.61 1.43 -4.11
N PRO A 29 14.54 2.36 -4.37
CA PRO A 29 15.28 2.38 -5.63
C PRO A 29 16.02 1.08 -5.86
N GLU A 30 16.24 0.75 -7.14
CA GLU A 30 16.98 -0.46 -7.50
C GLU A 30 18.42 -0.45 -6.97
N SER A 31 19.03 0.72 -6.90
CA SER A 31 20.38 0.95 -6.36
C SER A 31 20.55 0.55 -4.90
N ASP A 32 19.47 0.50 -4.11
CA ASP A 32 19.51 0.14 -2.69
C ASP A 32 19.18 -1.33 -2.41
N ARG A 33 18.79 -2.13 -3.43
CA ARG A 33 18.38 -3.53 -3.23
C ARG A 33 19.41 -4.34 -2.44
N LYS A 34 20.67 -4.33 -2.90
CA LYS A 34 21.77 -5.06 -2.24
C LYS A 34 22.05 -4.55 -0.83
N LYS A 35 21.90 -3.25 -0.57
CA LYS A 35 22.12 -2.65 0.75
C LYS A 35 21.05 -3.09 1.75
N VAL A 36 19.79 -3.13 1.31
CA VAL A 36 18.66 -3.66 2.12
C VAL A 36 18.90 -5.13 2.45
N GLU A 37 19.31 -5.95 1.47
CA GLU A 37 19.65 -7.35 1.69
C GLU A 37 20.81 -7.51 2.69
N SER A 38 21.88 -6.74 2.54
CA SER A 38 23.00 -6.74 3.46
C SER A 38 22.59 -6.35 4.88
N LEU A 39 21.76 -5.32 5.04
CA LEU A 39 21.25 -4.88 6.33
C LEU A 39 20.50 -5.99 7.06
N LEU A 40 19.59 -6.68 6.37
CA LEU A 40 18.81 -7.76 6.96
C LEU A 40 19.63 -9.01 7.25
N ARG A 41 20.61 -9.36 6.40
CA ARG A 41 21.55 -10.45 6.69
C ARG A 41 22.35 -10.16 7.96
N LEU A 42 22.85 -8.94 8.12
CA LEU A 42 23.57 -8.53 9.32
C LEU A 42 22.68 -8.57 10.57
N LEU A 43 21.42 -8.15 10.45
CA LEU A 43 20.44 -8.24 11.53
C LEU A 43 20.18 -9.70 11.92
N ALA A 44 19.96 -10.59 10.94
CA ALA A 44 19.73 -12.02 11.16
C ALA A 44 20.92 -12.71 11.85
N LEU A 45 22.14 -12.39 11.42
CA LEU A 45 23.38 -12.90 12.01
C LEU A 45 23.53 -12.45 13.47
N ARG A 46 23.25 -11.18 13.79
CA ARG A 46 23.41 -10.64 15.15
C ARG A 46 22.40 -11.20 16.16
N HIS A 47 21.22 -11.58 15.71
CA HIS A 47 20.13 -12.04 16.57
C HIS A 47 19.88 -13.55 16.49
N ASN A 48 20.90 -14.32 16.09
CA ASN A 48 20.87 -15.79 16.04
C ASN A 48 19.67 -16.39 15.29
N ALA A 49 19.12 -15.64 14.33
CA ALA A 49 18.11 -16.17 13.43
C ALA A 49 18.72 -17.16 12.40
N GLY A 50 20.05 -17.25 12.33
CA GLY A 50 20.75 -18.03 11.30
C GLY A 50 20.43 -17.50 9.90
N SER A 51 20.12 -18.39 8.96
CA SER A 51 19.59 -18.06 7.62
C SER A 51 18.08 -17.85 7.59
N ARG A 52 17.41 -17.79 8.75
CA ARG A 52 15.94 -17.70 8.83
C ARG A 52 15.46 -16.25 8.84
N GLU A 53 14.17 -16.12 8.58
CA GLU A 53 13.43 -14.87 8.64
C GLU A 53 13.49 -14.22 10.03
N VAL A 54 13.85 -12.94 10.06
CA VAL A 54 13.84 -12.12 11.29
C VAL A 54 12.46 -11.50 11.46
N LYS A 55 11.82 -11.78 12.60
CA LYS A 55 10.54 -11.19 12.98
C LYS A 55 10.73 -10.22 14.14
N LEU A 56 9.87 -9.21 14.25
CA LEU A 56 9.96 -8.17 15.29
C LEU A 56 10.00 -8.76 16.71
N LYS A 57 9.25 -9.83 16.98
CA LYS A 57 9.21 -10.50 18.29
C LYS A 57 10.54 -11.14 18.71
N HIS A 58 11.49 -11.30 17.79
CA HIS A 58 12.83 -11.83 18.07
C HIS A 58 13.86 -10.73 18.37
N LEU A 59 13.46 -9.46 18.26
CA LEU A 59 14.33 -8.31 18.45
C LEU A 59 13.96 -7.61 19.75
N ASP A 60 14.96 -7.21 20.53
CA ASP A 60 14.78 -6.18 21.52
C ASP A 60 14.58 -4.81 20.85
N GLU A 61 14.11 -3.82 21.62
CA GLU A 61 13.80 -2.49 21.07
C GLU A 61 15.04 -1.76 20.57
N ALA A 62 16.21 -1.97 21.21
CA ALA A 62 17.45 -1.33 20.80
C ALA A 62 17.91 -1.82 19.41
N ALA A 63 17.84 -3.12 19.17
CA ALA A 63 18.11 -3.75 17.90
C ALA A 63 17.13 -3.30 16.81
N TYR A 64 15.84 -3.26 17.14
CA TYR A 64 14.83 -2.77 16.21
C TYR A 64 15.05 -1.29 15.83
N PHE A 65 15.36 -0.43 16.80
CA PHE A 65 15.66 0.97 16.53
C PHE A 65 16.94 1.15 15.72
N ALA A 66 17.99 0.37 16.00
CA ALA A 66 19.20 0.35 15.18
C ALA A 66 18.88 -0.04 13.73
N PHE A 67 18.05 -1.07 13.52
CA PHE A 67 17.57 -1.45 12.20
C PHE A 67 16.85 -0.30 11.49
N LEU A 68 15.91 0.39 12.16
CA LEU A 68 15.21 1.53 11.56
C LEU A 68 16.15 2.70 11.22
N ILE A 69 17.18 2.95 12.04
CA ILE A 69 18.20 3.97 11.78
C ILE A 69 18.97 3.64 10.51
N GLU A 70 19.48 2.40 10.38
CA GLU A 70 20.24 1.98 9.20
C GLU A 70 19.37 1.94 7.94
N LEU A 71 18.13 1.45 8.05
CA LEU A 71 17.17 1.46 6.95
C LEU A 71 16.87 2.90 6.51
N GLY A 72 16.78 3.83 7.48
CA GLY A 72 16.55 5.25 7.23
C GLY A 72 17.70 5.99 6.57
N ARG A 73 18.92 5.43 6.57
CA ARG A 73 20.07 5.95 5.79
C ARG A 73 19.99 5.58 4.31
N LEU A 74 19.11 4.66 3.94
CA LEU A 74 18.84 4.30 2.55
C LEU A 74 17.78 5.23 1.94
N ASN A 75 17.64 5.17 0.62
CA ASN A 75 16.71 6.01 -0.13
C ASN A 75 15.29 5.42 -0.21
N GLY A 76 15.07 4.25 0.39
CA GLY A 76 13.75 3.63 0.46
C GLY A 76 12.78 4.40 1.36
N ILE A 77 11.49 4.22 1.10
CA ILE A 77 10.39 4.88 1.79
C ILE A 77 9.28 3.87 2.14
N VAL A 78 8.44 4.23 3.10
CA VAL A 78 7.36 3.38 3.61
C VAL A 78 6.02 4.05 3.40
N PHE A 79 5.05 3.25 2.95
CA PHE A 79 3.63 3.57 2.96
C PHE A 79 2.90 2.56 3.84
N SER A 80 1.93 3.01 4.62
CA SER A 80 1.11 2.10 5.42
C SER A 80 -0.34 2.56 5.50
N VAL A 81 -1.23 1.57 5.57
CA VAL A 81 -2.66 1.74 5.83
C VAL A 81 -3.00 0.84 7.01
N ALA A 82 -3.66 1.40 8.01
CA ALA A 82 -4.06 0.69 9.21
C ALA A 82 -5.54 0.92 9.50
N THR A 83 -6.15 -0.04 10.19
CA THR A 83 -7.50 0.07 10.72
C THR A 83 -7.56 -0.61 12.09
N ASP A 84 -8.43 -0.13 12.96
CA ASP A 84 -8.68 -0.77 14.25
C ASP A 84 -9.92 -1.67 14.12
N MET A 85 -9.71 -2.98 14.28
CA MET A 85 -10.78 -3.96 14.17
C MET A 85 -11.83 -3.84 15.27
N GLY A 86 -11.53 -3.17 16.38
CA GLY A 86 -12.48 -2.81 17.42
C GLY A 86 -13.52 -1.77 16.98
N TYR A 87 -13.22 -1.02 15.91
CA TYR A 87 -14.05 0.08 15.41
C TYR A 87 -14.86 -0.24 14.16
N ASN A 88 -14.60 -1.40 13.55
CA ASN A 88 -15.28 -1.80 12.32
C ASN A 88 -16.33 -2.87 12.65
N SER A 89 -17.57 -2.41 12.83
CA SER A 89 -18.69 -3.31 13.03
C SER A 89 -18.81 -4.28 11.84
N PRO A 90 -19.15 -5.57 12.08
CA PRO A 90 -19.37 -6.52 11.00
C PRO A 90 -20.38 -6.01 9.95
N ASP A 91 -21.43 -5.31 10.40
CA ASP A 91 -22.43 -4.74 9.51
C ASP A 91 -21.88 -3.60 8.65
N ALA A 92 -21.01 -2.72 9.19
CA ALA A 92 -20.36 -1.68 8.37
C ALA A 92 -19.47 -2.29 7.29
N VAL A 93 -18.71 -3.33 7.62
CA VAL A 93 -17.88 -4.07 6.67
C VAL A 93 -18.76 -4.69 5.57
N ALA A 94 -19.83 -5.39 5.95
CA ALA A 94 -20.76 -6.03 5.02
C ALA A 94 -21.49 -5.01 4.12
N ARG A 95 -21.93 -3.86 4.67
CA ARG A 95 -22.52 -2.77 3.90
C ARG A 95 -21.53 -2.21 2.89
N HIS A 96 -20.30 -1.95 3.31
CA HIS A 96 -19.24 -1.46 2.41
C HIS A 96 -18.95 -2.49 1.31
N GLN A 97 -18.83 -3.79 1.65
CA GLN A 97 -18.62 -4.89 0.69
C GLN A 97 -19.73 -4.99 -0.34
N SER A 98 -20.98 -4.97 0.11
CA SER A 98 -22.15 -5.02 -0.76
C SER A 98 -22.17 -3.81 -1.70
N LYS A 99 -21.89 -2.61 -1.19
CA LYS A 99 -21.81 -1.39 -2.00
C LYS A 99 -20.71 -1.47 -3.07
N GLN A 100 -19.52 -1.96 -2.73
CA GLN A 100 -18.44 -2.14 -3.71
C GLN A 100 -18.81 -3.18 -4.78
N ALA A 101 -19.33 -4.33 -4.38
CA ALA A 101 -19.77 -5.38 -5.30
C ALA A 101 -20.89 -4.90 -6.25
N GLN A 102 -21.82 -4.08 -5.75
CA GLN A 102 -22.86 -3.44 -6.57
C GLN A 102 -22.28 -2.39 -7.52
N GLY A 103 -21.34 -1.56 -7.05
CA GLY A 103 -20.65 -0.56 -7.87
C GLY A 103 -19.96 -1.18 -9.08
N ILE A 104 -19.32 -2.34 -8.91
CA ILE A 104 -18.65 -3.08 -9.99
C ILE A 104 -19.63 -3.46 -11.11
N VAL A 105 -20.84 -3.90 -10.77
CA VAL A 105 -21.83 -4.37 -11.75
C VAL A 105 -22.80 -3.28 -12.24
N ALA A 106 -22.78 -2.09 -11.63
CA ALA A 106 -23.76 -1.01 -11.87
C ALA A 106 -23.86 -0.57 -13.34
N HIS A 107 -22.77 -0.74 -14.11
CA HIS A 107 -22.72 -0.37 -15.52
C HIS A 107 -22.53 -1.56 -16.46
N ARG A 108 -22.72 -2.79 -15.98
CA ARG A 108 -22.59 -4.01 -16.76
C ARG A 108 -23.40 -3.96 -18.07
N GLU A 109 -24.67 -3.56 -18.00
CA GLU A 109 -25.54 -3.54 -19.18
C GLU A 109 -25.12 -2.51 -20.24
N LYS A 110 -24.29 -1.53 -19.89
CA LYS A 110 -23.73 -0.56 -20.84
C LYS A 110 -22.57 -1.15 -21.67
N MET A 111 -22.02 -2.30 -21.28
CA MET A 111 -20.91 -2.93 -21.99
C MET A 111 -21.39 -3.60 -23.28
N LYS A 112 -20.75 -3.26 -24.41
CA LYS A 112 -21.09 -3.76 -25.75
C LYS A 112 -20.89 -5.27 -25.87
N HIS A 113 -19.82 -5.80 -25.30
CA HIS A 113 -19.40 -7.19 -25.51
C HIS A 113 -19.79 -8.10 -24.32
N LYS A 114 -20.35 -9.28 -24.63
CA LYS A 114 -20.74 -10.27 -23.61
C LYS A 114 -19.58 -10.69 -22.70
N PRO A 115 -18.35 -10.97 -23.20
CA PRO A 115 -17.23 -11.31 -22.32
C PRO A 115 -16.92 -10.25 -21.27
N ALA A 116 -17.06 -8.95 -21.61
CA ALA A 116 -16.86 -7.86 -20.65
C ALA A 116 -17.96 -7.82 -19.58
N ARG A 117 -19.21 -8.12 -19.95
CA ARG A 117 -20.33 -8.24 -19.00
C ARG A 117 -20.15 -9.40 -18.03
N ASP A 118 -19.72 -10.54 -18.56
CA ASP A 118 -19.48 -11.74 -17.78
C ASP A 118 -18.30 -11.50 -16.81
N ALA A 119 -17.20 -10.87 -17.27
CA ALA A 119 -16.07 -10.49 -16.44
C ALA A 119 -16.46 -9.53 -15.29
N LEU A 120 -17.29 -8.51 -15.53
CA LEU A 120 -17.78 -7.63 -14.47
C LEU A 120 -18.66 -8.38 -13.46
N THR A 121 -19.46 -9.34 -13.93
CA THR A 121 -20.31 -10.16 -13.04
C THR A 121 -19.47 -11.06 -12.16
N GLU A 122 -18.51 -11.77 -12.74
CA GLU A 122 -17.54 -12.60 -12.02
C GLU A 122 -16.77 -11.77 -11.00
N LEU A 123 -16.32 -10.57 -11.39
CA LEU A 123 -15.61 -9.66 -10.51
C LEU A 123 -16.47 -9.19 -9.33
N GLY A 124 -17.71 -8.79 -9.58
CA GLY A 124 -18.65 -8.37 -8.55
C GLY A 124 -19.00 -9.50 -7.58
N ASN A 125 -19.17 -10.72 -8.10
CA ASN A 125 -19.41 -11.91 -7.29
C ASN A 125 -18.19 -12.26 -6.43
N THR A 126 -17.00 -12.22 -7.01
CA THR A 126 -15.73 -12.44 -6.31
C THR A 126 -15.62 -11.52 -5.09
N VAL A 127 -15.91 -10.22 -5.23
CA VAL A 127 -15.90 -9.28 -4.10
C VAL A 127 -17.02 -9.57 -3.09
N ARG A 128 -18.22 -9.93 -3.56
CA ARG A 128 -19.36 -10.23 -2.69
C ARG A 128 -19.17 -11.48 -1.83
N GLU A 129 -18.50 -12.49 -2.37
CA GLU A 129 -18.32 -13.80 -1.76
C GLU A 129 -17.08 -13.89 -0.86
N MET A 130 -16.21 -12.86 -0.87
CA MET A 130 -15.09 -12.79 0.07
C MET A 130 -15.59 -12.85 1.51
N THR A 131 -14.85 -13.58 2.35
CA THR A 131 -15.07 -13.50 3.80
C THR A 131 -14.78 -12.06 4.27
N PRO A 132 -15.41 -11.59 5.35
CA PRO A 132 -15.15 -10.24 5.88
C PRO A 132 -13.66 -9.96 6.10
N GLN A 133 -12.91 -10.96 6.58
CA GLN A 133 -11.47 -10.86 6.79
C GLN A 133 -10.70 -10.53 5.50
N LEU A 134 -10.97 -11.29 4.44
CA LEU A 134 -10.32 -11.10 3.14
C LEU A 134 -10.73 -9.77 2.50
N TYR A 135 -11.99 -9.37 2.66
CA TYR A 135 -12.48 -8.11 2.14
C TYR A 135 -11.83 -6.89 2.83
N ILE A 136 -11.60 -6.98 4.14
CA ILE A 136 -10.90 -5.93 4.89
C ILE A 136 -9.45 -5.83 4.40
N GLN A 137 -8.76 -6.96 4.26
CA GLN A 137 -7.41 -7.00 3.71
C GLN A 137 -7.34 -6.39 2.30
N LEU A 138 -8.27 -6.76 1.40
CA LEU A 138 -8.39 -6.19 0.05
C LEU A 138 -8.56 -4.68 0.09
N SER A 139 -9.41 -4.17 0.99
CA SER A 139 -9.68 -2.74 1.10
C SER A 139 -8.44 -1.96 1.51
N LEU A 140 -7.69 -2.42 2.53
CA LEU A 140 -6.46 -1.75 2.95
C LEU A 140 -5.37 -1.84 1.89
N GLN A 141 -5.21 -3.01 1.25
CA GLN A 141 -4.22 -3.20 0.19
C GLN A 141 -4.53 -2.32 -1.03
N THR A 142 -5.79 -2.17 -1.41
CA THR A 142 -6.19 -1.26 -2.51
C THR A 142 -5.75 0.18 -2.22
N ILE A 143 -5.99 0.67 -0.99
CA ILE A 143 -5.55 2.02 -0.57
C ILE A 143 -4.03 2.11 -0.54
N LEU A 144 -3.33 1.06 -0.11
CA LEU A 144 -1.87 1.01 -0.08
C LEU A 144 -1.29 1.12 -1.49
N PHE A 145 -1.80 0.34 -2.45
CA PHE A 145 -1.35 0.38 -3.84
C PHE A 145 -1.58 1.75 -4.47
N GLU A 146 -2.76 2.34 -4.24
CA GLU A 146 -3.06 3.70 -4.70
C GLU A 146 -2.03 4.71 -4.14
N LYS A 147 -1.76 4.67 -2.82
CA LYS A 147 -0.77 5.54 -2.19
C LYS A 147 0.64 5.32 -2.74
N VAL A 148 1.06 4.08 -2.95
CA VAL A 148 2.38 3.77 -3.51
C VAL A 148 2.47 4.32 -4.93
N ILE A 149 1.52 4.02 -5.81
CA ILE A 149 1.55 4.46 -7.21
C ILE A 149 1.55 5.98 -7.28
N ARG A 150 0.74 6.67 -6.49
CA ARG A 150 0.68 8.14 -6.51
C ARG A 150 1.92 8.76 -5.85
N LEU A 151 2.15 8.48 -4.58
CA LEU A 151 3.13 9.21 -3.79
C LEU A 151 4.56 8.73 -4.03
N ALA A 152 4.81 7.44 -4.29
CA ALA A 152 6.16 7.00 -4.61
C ALA A 152 6.60 7.56 -5.97
N THR A 153 5.69 7.62 -6.95
CA THR A 153 5.96 8.24 -8.25
C THR A 153 6.38 9.69 -8.08
N LEU A 154 5.58 10.49 -7.34
CA LEU A 154 5.94 11.87 -7.03
C LEU A 154 7.24 11.99 -6.24
N TYR A 155 7.48 11.11 -5.28
CA TYR A 155 8.68 11.18 -4.43
C TYR A 155 9.96 10.89 -5.23
N PHE A 156 9.93 9.84 -6.07
CA PHE A 156 11.10 9.39 -6.81
C PHE A 156 11.35 10.18 -8.09
N VAL A 157 10.32 10.75 -8.75
CA VAL A 157 10.56 11.63 -9.91
C VAL A 157 11.42 12.85 -9.53
N GLN A 158 11.30 13.32 -8.28
CA GLN A 158 12.06 14.48 -7.79
C GLN A 158 13.50 14.15 -7.37
N ARG A 159 13.89 12.88 -7.32
CA ARG A 159 15.14 12.43 -6.65
C ARG A 159 15.94 11.43 -7.46
N ALA A 160 15.26 10.45 -8.03
CA ALA A 160 15.83 9.37 -8.82
C ALA A 160 14.81 8.91 -9.87
N PRO A 161 14.51 9.73 -10.90
CA PRO A 161 13.54 9.44 -11.97
C PRO A 161 13.64 8.03 -12.56
N GLN A 162 14.86 7.53 -12.76
CA GLN A 162 15.15 6.20 -13.27
C GLN A 162 14.54 5.07 -12.44
N THR A 163 14.23 5.32 -11.17
CA THR A 163 13.52 4.39 -10.29
C THR A 163 12.13 4.05 -10.84
N LEU A 164 11.50 4.96 -11.58
CA LEU A 164 10.15 4.80 -12.12
C LEU A 164 10.09 3.93 -13.39
N ARG A 165 11.25 3.51 -13.91
CA ARG A 165 11.34 2.62 -15.08
C ARG A 165 10.60 1.30 -14.90
N GLU A 166 10.52 0.80 -13.68
CA GLU A 166 9.87 -0.48 -13.43
C GLU A 166 9.24 -0.53 -12.03
N PHE A 167 8.01 -1.06 -11.94
CA PHE A 167 7.30 -1.28 -10.69
C PHE A 167 7.33 -2.78 -10.35
N ARG A 168 8.24 -3.18 -9.46
CA ARG A 168 8.44 -4.59 -9.09
C ARG A 168 7.75 -4.89 -7.76
N TRP A 169 6.53 -5.41 -7.83
CA TRP A 169 5.72 -5.75 -6.68
C TRP A 169 6.07 -7.14 -6.17
N ARG A 170 6.43 -7.24 -4.89
CA ARG A 170 6.76 -8.47 -4.18
C ARG A 170 5.93 -8.52 -2.92
N MET A 171 4.98 -9.44 -2.89
CA MET A 171 4.08 -9.63 -1.76
C MET A 171 4.35 -11.00 -1.14
N ASP A 172 4.41 -11.07 0.19
CA ASP A 172 4.57 -12.33 0.91
C ASP A 172 3.44 -13.30 0.54
N GLN A 173 3.81 -14.48 0.04
CA GLN A 173 2.84 -15.52 -0.28
C GLN A 173 2.44 -16.26 1.01
N LYS A 174 1.14 -16.50 1.21
CA LYS A 174 0.69 -17.23 2.41
C LYS A 174 0.86 -18.73 2.33
N ASP A 175 0.91 -19.27 1.13
CA ASP A 175 1.07 -20.70 0.88
C ASP A 175 1.91 -20.92 -0.39
N HIS A 176 2.35 -22.15 -0.62
CA HIS A 176 3.10 -22.54 -1.82
C HIS A 176 2.30 -22.38 -3.12
N VAL A 177 0.97 -22.48 -3.03
CA VAL A 177 0.05 -22.24 -4.14
C VAL A 177 -0.71 -20.95 -3.86
N PRO A 178 -0.84 -20.04 -4.84
CA PRO A 178 -1.63 -18.84 -4.67
C PRO A 178 -3.05 -19.17 -4.20
N THR A 179 -3.41 -18.61 -3.05
CA THR A 179 -4.72 -18.75 -2.43
C THR A 179 -5.82 -18.19 -3.33
N ALA A 180 -7.07 -18.58 -3.05
CA ALA A 180 -8.23 -17.99 -3.73
C ALA A 180 -8.26 -16.46 -3.59
N TYR A 181 -7.85 -15.96 -2.42
CA TYR A 181 -7.69 -14.54 -2.17
C TYR A 181 -6.67 -13.89 -3.10
N GLU A 182 -5.45 -14.41 -3.19
CA GLU A 182 -4.40 -13.79 -4.00
C GLU A 182 -4.75 -13.78 -5.50
N LYS A 183 -5.45 -14.80 -5.99
CA LYS A 183 -6.00 -14.83 -7.35
C LYS A 183 -7.06 -13.75 -7.54
N ALA A 184 -8.04 -13.70 -6.64
CA ALA A 184 -9.10 -12.69 -6.65
C ALA A 184 -8.53 -11.27 -6.59
N PHE A 185 -7.59 -11.03 -5.67
CA PHE A 185 -6.90 -9.76 -5.49
C PHE A 185 -6.27 -9.26 -6.80
N ARG A 186 -5.50 -10.11 -7.50
CA ARG A 186 -4.86 -9.75 -8.77
C ARG A 186 -5.85 -9.38 -9.87
N THR A 187 -6.99 -10.06 -9.90
CA THR A 187 -8.05 -9.79 -10.87
C THR A 187 -8.80 -8.50 -10.55
N VAL A 188 -9.08 -8.26 -9.27
CA VAL A 188 -9.94 -7.16 -8.81
C VAL A 188 -9.20 -5.83 -8.73
N LEU A 189 -7.94 -5.85 -8.29
CA LEU A 189 -7.19 -4.66 -7.93
C LEU A 189 -7.11 -3.59 -9.05
N PRO A 190 -6.80 -3.91 -10.33
CA PRO A 190 -6.69 -2.89 -11.36
C PRO A 190 -8.00 -2.11 -11.57
N GLY A 191 -9.15 -2.80 -11.54
CA GLY A 191 -10.46 -2.16 -11.67
C GLY A 191 -10.79 -1.26 -10.49
N LEU A 192 -10.48 -1.70 -9.26
CA LEU A 192 -10.67 -0.87 -8.07
C LEU A 192 -9.77 0.38 -8.09
N LEU A 193 -8.49 0.23 -8.46
CA LEU A 193 -7.57 1.36 -8.56
C LEU A 193 -7.99 2.36 -9.63
N GLN A 194 -8.47 1.87 -10.77
CA GLN A 194 -9.00 2.73 -11.82
C GLN A 194 -10.24 3.48 -11.34
N SER A 195 -11.17 2.82 -10.67
CA SER A 195 -12.35 3.49 -10.10
C SER A 195 -11.95 4.61 -9.13
N ARG A 196 -10.95 4.36 -8.27
CA ARG A 196 -10.45 5.37 -7.32
C ARG A 196 -9.76 6.54 -8.00
N SER A 197 -9.13 6.32 -9.16
CA SER A 197 -8.51 7.42 -9.93
C SER A 197 -9.50 8.41 -10.53
N PHE A 198 -10.81 8.11 -10.54
CA PHE A 198 -11.83 9.08 -10.95
C PHE A 198 -12.08 10.14 -9.87
N ASP A 199 -12.08 9.72 -8.60
CA ASP A 199 -12.26 10.63 -7.46
C ASP A 199 -10.94 11.33 -7.10
N GLU A 200 -9.83 10.59 -7.17
CA GLU A 200 -8.49 11.09 -6.86
C GLU A 200 -7.51 10.80 -8.01
N PRO A 201 -7.52 11.62 -9.08
CA PRO A 201 -6.65 11.42 -10.23
C PRO A 201 -5.17 11.48 -9.85
N MET A 202 -4.34 10.76 -10.62
CA MET A 202 -2.89 10.88 -10.47
C MET A 202 -2.46 12.28 -10.88
N ILE A 203 -1.64 12.90 -10.04
CA ILE A 203 -1.05 14.21 -10.32
C ILE A 203 0.39 14.04 -10.80
N PHE A 204 0.82 14.92 -11.69
CA PHE A 204 2.19 15.01 -12.19
C PHE A 204 2.77 16.36 -11.81
N LEU A 205 4.06 16.40 -11.51
CA LEU A 205 4.77 17.63 -11.17
C LEU A 205 5.40 18.22 -12.42
N ASP A 206 5.09 19.49 -12.70
CA ASP A 206 5.71 20.20 -13.82
C ASP A 206 7.23 20.27 -13.67
N GLY A 207 7.94 20.11 -14.79
CA GLY A 207 9.40 20.16 -14.84
C GLY A 207 10.13 18.91 -14.32
N CYS A 208 9.42 17.88 -13.89
CA CYS A 208 10.02 16.61 -13.48
C CYS A 208 10.20 15.64 -14.67
N ASP A 209 11.22 14.79 -14.61
CA ASP A 209 11.52 13.82 -15.67
C ASP A 209 10.71 12.53 -15.53
N TYR A 210 9.60 12.45 -16.26
CA TYR A 210 8.77 11.25 -16.36
C TYR A 210 9.12 10.35 -17.55
N SER A 211 10.19 10.64 -18.32
CA SER A 211 10.53 9.88 -19.54
C SER A 211 10.73 8.38 -19.28
N HIS A 212 11.18 8.03 -18.08
CA HIS A 212 11.32 6.64 -17.62
C HIS A 212 10.00 5.89 -17.44
N MET A 213 8.85 6.58 -17.44
CA MET A 213 7.52 5.97 -17.35
C MET A 213 6.81 5.84 -18.69
N SER A 214 7.40 6.29 -19.80
CA SER A 214 6.78 6.34 -21.13
C SER A 214 6.15 5.02 -21.59
N HIS A 215 6.74 3.86 -21.24
CA HIS A 215 6.15 2.56 -21.60
C HIS A 215 4.89 2.20 -20.81
N TYR A 216 4.56 2.92 -19.74
CA TYR A 216 3.29 2.78 -19.02
C TYR A 216 2.19 3.67 -19.58
N GLU A 217 2.50 4.65 -20.43
CA GLU A 217 1.50 5.50 -21.07
C GLU A 217 0.67 4.70 -22.07
N TYR A 218 -0.61 5.05 -22.20
CA TYR A 218 -1.40 4.56 -23.31
C TYR A 218 -0.86 5.14 -24.63
N PRO A 219 -0.66 4.31 -25.67
CA PRO A 219 -0.35 4.85 -26.99
C PRO A 219 -1.44 5.82 -27.45
N LYS A 220 -1.06 6.82 -28.25
CA LYS A 220 -1.97 7.82 -28.77
C LYS A 220 -3.21 7.16 -29.42
N GLY A 221 -4.40 7.54 -28.95
CA GLY A 221 -5.67 7.01 -29.43
C GLY A 221 -6.05 5.61 -28.91
N GLN A 222 -5.23 4.99 -28.06
CA GLN A 222 -5.53 3.70 -27.41
C GLN A 222 -5.99 3.84 -25.96
N ALA A 223 -6.03 5.06 -25.43
CA ALA A 223 -6.58 5.30 -24.11
C ALA A 223 -8.10 5.01 -24.10
N PRO A 224 -8.67 4.49 -23.00
CA PRO A 224 -10.05 4.01 -23.02
C PRO A 224 -11.08 5.12 -23.23
N ASP A 225 -11.71 5.14 -24.41
CA ASP A 225 -12.64 6.19 -24.85
C ASP A 225 -13.94 6.27 -24.02
N TYR A 226 -14.29 5.20 -23.32
CA TYR A 226 -15.45 5.14 -22.43
C TYR A 226 -15.35 6.13 -21.28
N LEU A 227 -14.13 6.52 -20.86
CA LEU A 227 -13.91 7.50 -19.80
C LEU A 227 -14.50 8.86 -20.18
N HIS A 228 -14.24 9.32 -21.40
CA HIS A 228 -14.83 10.53 -21.93
C HIS A 228 -16.32 10.33 -22.24
N LYS A 229 -16.68 9.25 -22.95
CA LYS A 229 -18.06 9.04 -23.43
C LYS A 229 -19.08 8.84 -22.31
N GLN A 230 -18.69 8.21 -21.20
CA GLN A 230 -19.61 7.84 -20.12
C GLN A 230 -19.47 8.73 -18.89
N TYR A 231 -18.28 9.24 -18.60
CA TYR A 231 -18.02 10.01 -17.38
C TYR A 231 -17.61 11.46 -17.66
N GLY A 232 -17.49 11.87 -18.93
CA GLY A 232 -17.05 13.21 -19.30
C GLY A 232 -15.59 13.49 -18.93
N ILE A 233 -14.81 12.45 -18.58
CA ILE A 233 -13.42 12.60 -18.16
C ILE A 233 -12.56 12.78 -19.41
N PRO A 234 -11.84 13.90 -19.56
CA PRO A 234 -10.97 14.11 -20.70
C PRO A 234 -9.90 13.01 -20.74
N VAL A 235 -9.82 12.28 -21.86
CA VAL A 235 -8.82 11.23 -22.04
C VAL A 235 -7.59 11.85 -22.70
N PHE A 236 -6.71 12.43 -21.90
CA PHE A 236 -5.37 12.85 -22.35
C PHE A 236 -4.33 11.95 -21.68
N ASP A 237 -3.37 11.45 -22.47
CA ASP A 237 -2.09 10.86 -22.07
C ASP A 237 -2.06 10.20 -20.67
N GLY A 238 -2.92 9.20 -20.48
CA GLY A 238 -3.07 8.50 -19.21
C GLY A 238 -2.06 7.36 -19.03
N LEU A 239 -1.75 7.03 -17.78
CA LEU A 239 -0.99 5.83 -17.45
C LEU A 239 -1.89 4.59 -17.39
N ASN A 240 -1.40 3.49 -17.95
CA ASN A 240 -2.00 2.17 -17.84
C ASN A 240 -1.70 1.58 -16.45
N ILE A 241 -2.60 1.82 -15.49
CA ILE A 241 -2.53 1.29 -14.12
C ILE A 241 -2.43 -0.24 -14.12
N GLY A 242 -3.14 -0.91 -15.03
CA GLY A 242 -3.05 -2.36 -15.20
C GLY A 242 -1.63 -2.82 -15.48
N LYS A 243 -0.90 -2.13 -16.36
CA LYS A 243 0.52 -2.43 -16.67
C LYS A 243 1.44 -2.11 -15.49
N ILE A 244 1.20 -1.04 -14.75
CA ILE A 244 1.96 -0.68 -13.54
C ILE A 244 1.83 -1.76 -12.46
N VAL A 245 0.62 -2.27 -12.24
CA VAL A 245 0.32 -3.22 -11.17
C VAL A 245 0.66 -4.65 -11.57
N ALA A 246 0.21 -5.10 -12.75
CA ALA A 246 0.32 -6.50 -13.16
C ALA A 246 1.64 -6.81 -13.88
N GLY A 247 2.35 -5.80 -14.43
CA GLY A 247 3.50 -6.02 -15.31
C GLY A 247 4.68 -6.75 -14.67
N ASN A 248 4.99 -6.46 -13.40
CA ASN A 248 6.02 -7.19 -12.64
C ASN A 248 5.56 -7.45 -11.20
N PHE A 249 4.48 -8.21 -11.07
CA PHE A 249 3.94 -8.68 -9.78
C PHE A 249 4.35 -10.12 -9.51
N GLN A 250 4.87 -10.39 -8.32
CA GLN A 250 5.18 -11.74 -7.87
C GLN A 250 4.75 -11.93 -6.40
N LEU A 251 4.10 -13.06 -6.14
CA LEU A 251 3.99 -13.62 -4.80
C LEU A 251 5.30 -14.34 -4.51
N VAL A 252 5.89 -14.11 -3.35
CA VAL A 252 7.23 -14.62 -3.02
C VAL A 252 7.29 -15.15 -1.59
N ASP A 253 8.21 -16.08 -1.36
CA ASP A 253 8.55 -16.55 -0.02
C ASP A 253 9.46 -15.51 0.67
N SER A 254 8.98 -14.95 1.79
CA SER A 254 9.73 -14.03 2.66
C SER A 254 11.09 -14.57 3.11
N LYS A 255 11.29 -15.89 3.23
CA LYS A 255 12.60 -16.50 3.53
C LYS A 255 13.62 -16.26 2.44
N SER A 256 13.18 -16.18 1.18
CA SER A 256 14.05 -15.98 0.02
C SER A 256 14.10 -14.52 -0.46
N THR A 257 13.14 -13.69 -0.02
CA THR A 257 13.03 -12.29 -0.43
C THR A 257 13.19 -11.36 0.77
N LEU A 258 14.45 -10.99 1.06
CA LEU A 258 14.78 -10.14 2.21
C LEU A 258 14.01 -8.80 2.22
N GLY A 259 13.76 -8.18 1.06
CA GLY A 259 12.97 -6.95 1.02
C GLY A 259 11.55 -7.09 1.62
N VAL A 260 10.93 -8.27 1.52
CA VAL A 260 9.64 -8.55 2.17
C VAL A 260 9.80 -8.60 3.68
N GLN A 261 10.90 -9.15 4.21
CA GLN A 261 11.19 -9.10 5.65
C GLN A 261 11.38 -7.66 6.16
N ALA A 262 11.91 -6.75 5.34
CA ALA A 262 11.95 -5.33 5.70
C ALA A 262 10.53 -4.75 5.83
N ALA A 263 9.63 -5.12 4.91
CA ALA A 263 8.22 -4.75 5.00
C ALA A 263 7.54 -5.34 6.25
N ASP A 264 7.76 -6.62 6.56
CA ASP A 264 7.26 -7.31 7.78
C ASP A 264 7.65 -6.55 9.07
N LEU A 265 8.94 -6.25 9.21
CA LEU A 265 9.48 -5.56 10.40
C LEU A 265 8.92 -4.15 10.53
N VAL A 266 8.72 -3.46 9.41
CA VAL A 266 8.13 -2.11 9.39
C VAL A 266 6.64 -2.16 9.73
N VAL A 267 5.85 -3.01 9.08
CA VAL A 267 4.39 -3.09 9.32
C VAL A 267 4.09 -3.57 10.74
N SER A 268 4.86 -4.53 11.24
CA SER A 268 4.77 -4.99 12.63
C SER A 268 5.11 -3.88 13.62
N GLY A 269 6.10 -3.04 13.30
CA GLY A 269 6.45 -1.89 14.13
C GLY A 269 5.39 -0.79 14.13
N ILE A 270 4.83 -0.46 12.96
CA ILE A 270 3.72 0.50 12.84
C ILE A 270 2.54 0.01 13.68
N ARG A 271 2.15 -1.27 13.54
CA ARG A 271 1.07 -1.85 14.35
C ARG A 271 1.38 -1.80 15.84
N ARG A 272 2.61 -2.13 16.26
CA ARG A 272 3.02 -2.07 17.67
C ARG A 272 2.97 -0.63 18.21
N LEU A 273 3.35 0.37 17.39
CA LEU A 273 3.28 1.79 17.75
C LEU A 273 1.82 2.26 17.91
N LEU A 274 0.92 1.87 16.99
CA LEU A 274 -0.50 2.25 17.07
C LEU A 274 -1.17 1.73 18.34
N ARG A 275 -0.68 0.60 18.87
CA ARG A 275 -1.10 0.02 20.17
C ARG A 275 -0.38 0.63 21.37
N SER A 276 0.46 1.64 21.17
CA SER A 276 1.38 2.17 22.19
C SER A 276 2.25 1.10 22.85
N GLY A 277 2.64 0.05 22.10
CA GLY A 277 3.26 -1.16 22.63
C GLY A 277 4.78 -1.14 22.77
N PHE A 278 5.46 -0.03 22.46
CA PHE A 278 6.90 0.12 22.74
C PHE A 278 7.14 0.72 24.13
N SER A 279 8.26 0.37 24.76
CA SER A 279 8.71 1.05 25.98
C SER A 279 9.05 2.52 25.70
N ASP A 280 9.58 2.82 24.51
CA ASP A 280 9.78 4.17 23.99
C ASP A 280 9.03 4.40 22.66
N ASN A 281 7.71 4.58 22.73
CA ASN A 281 6.87 4.90 21.57
C ASN A 281 7.29 6.21 20.87
N ARG A 282 7.89 7.16 21.60
CA ARG A 282 8.31 8.44 21.02
C ARG A 282 9.47 8.22 20.05
N THR A 283 10.47 7.43 20.44
CA THR A 283 11.59 7.08 19.54
C THR A 283 11.10 6.22 18.38
N ALA A 284 10.24 5.23 18.63
CA ALA A 284 9.64 4.41 17.57
C ALA A 284 8.92 5.28 16.52
N ALA A 285 8.05 6.21 16.95
CA ALA A 285 7.32 7.12 16.06
C ALA A 285 8.26 8.00 15.23
N LYS A 286 9.33 8.54 15.83
CA LYS A 286 10.32 9.35 15.10
C LYS A 286 11.05 8.53 14.03
N LEU A 287 11.50 7.32 14.38
CA LEU A 287 12.27 6.47 13.48
C LEU A 287 11.43 5.93 12.33
N LEU A 288 10.21 5.46 12.62
CA LEU A 288 9.23 5.09 11.60
C LEU A 288 8.85 6.29 10.72
N GLY A 289 8.65 7.46 11.35
CA GLY A 289 8.42 8.72 10.65
C GLY A 289 9.45 8.97 9.56
N LYS A 290 10.74 8.87 9.89
CA LYS A 290 11.87 9.07 8.94
C LYS A 290 11.87 8.13 7.73
N LEU A 291 11.13 7.04 7.76
CA LEU A 291 10.95 6.14 6.62
C LEU A 291 9.74 6.52 5.76
N THR A 292 8.75 7.20 6.33
CA THR A 292 7.52 7.58 5.61
C THR A 292 7.69 8.87 4.80
N VAL A 293 6.72 9.15 3.93
CA VAL A 293 6.65 10.39 3.13
C VAL A 293 5.39 11.16 3.50
N GLN A 294 5.46 12.49 3.44
CA GLN A 294 4.30 13.35 3.62
C GLN A 294 3.12 12.94 2.70
N GLY A 295 1.91 12.88 3.25
CA GLY A 295 0.73 12.33 2.55
C GLY A 295 0.02 13.29 1.60
N GLY A 296 0.40 14.57 1.58
CA GLY A 296 -0.36 15.67 0.96
C GLY A 296 -1.19 16.44 1.98
N GLU A 297 -1.87 17.51 1.56
CA GLU A 297 -2.69 18.32 2.47
C GLU A 297 -3.81 17.49 3.11
N GLY A 298 -3.95 17.58 4.43
CA GLY A 298 -4.95 16.84 5.20
C GLY A 298 -4.75 15.31 5.28
N LYS A 299 -3.64 14.77 4.73
CA LYS A 299 -3.41 13.31 4.68
C LYS A 299 -2.18 12.89 5.49
N HIS A 300 -2.39 11.92 6.37
CA HIS A 300 -1.35 11.34 7.21
C HIS A 300 -0.42 10.37 6.42
N PRO A 301 0.89 10.30 6.77
CA PRO A 301 1.83 9.32 6.21
C PRO A 301 1.40 7.87 6.44
N VAL A 302 0.88 7.56 7.65
CA VAL A 302 0.15 6.32 7.94
C VAL A 302 -1.33 6.60 7.77
N ALA A 303 -1.94 6.02 6.73
CA ALA A 303 -3.37 6.21 6.48
C ALA A 303 -4.19 5.39 7.49
N LEU A 304 -5.17 6.04 8.10
CA LEU A 304 -6.12 5.40 8.98
C LEU A 304 -7.42 5.22 8.23
N PHE A 305 -7.83 3.97 8.05
CA PHE A 305 -9.06 3.63 7.35
C PHE A 305 -10.11 3.14 8.35
N ALA A 306 -11.37 3.47 8.10
CA ALA A 306 -12.51 2.94 8.84
C ALA A 306 -13.66 2.68 7.86
N PHE A 307 -14.39 1.58 8.05
CA PHE A 307 -15.56 1.23 7.24
C PHE A 307 -16.81 2.00 7.67
N GLU A 308 -16.75 2.67 8.83
CA GLU A 308 -17.78 3.52 9.42
C GLU A 308 -17.13 4.84 9.87
N ASN A 309 -17.90 5.93 9.93
CA ASN A 309 -17.36 7.24 10.33
C ASN A 309 -16.82 7.19 11.77
N ALA A 310 -15.50 6.99 11.90
CA ALA A 310 -14.82 6.90 13.19
C ALA A 310 -14.39 8.29 13.67
N SER A 311 -15.33 9.11 14.14
CA SER A 311 -15.03 10.44 14.69
C SER A 311 -14.33 10.39 16.06
N ASN A 312 -14.45 9.30 16.81
CA ASN A 312 -14.21 9.35 18.27
C ASN A 312 -12.85 8.83 18.76
N ARG A 313 -12.03 8.14 17.95
CA ARG A 313 -10.72 7.61 18.41
C ARG A 313 -9.48 8.05 17.63
N GLN A 314 -9.62 8.95 16.65
CA GLN A 314 -8.45 9.63 16.08
C GLN A 314 -7.61 10.31 17.18
N THR A 315 -8.24 10.78 18.26
CA THR A 315 -7.65 11.57 19.35
C THR A 315 -6.54 10.86 20.16
N GLU A 316 -6.59 9.54 20.38
CA GLU A 316 -5.61 8.84 21.24
C GLU A 316 -4.30 8.45 20.52
N ILE A 317 -4.40 8.04 19.25
CA ILE A 317 -3.24 7.76 18.38
C ILE A 317 -2.65 9.04 17.75
N THR A 318 -3.37 10.15 17.88
CA THR A 318 -2.97 11.47 17.39
C THR A 318 -1.53 11.84 17.75
N PRO A 319 -1.01 11.62 18.98
CA PRO A 319 0.37 12.00 19.31
C PRO A 319 1.42 11.26 18.48
N TRP A 320 1.24 9.96 18.26
CA TRP A 320 2.18 9.14 17.47
C TRP A 320 2.10 9.46 15.98
N ILE A 321 0.89 9.64 15.45
CA ILE A 321 0.67 10.05 14.06
C ILE A 321 1.29 11.44 13.82
N ARG A 322 1.06 12.42 14.70
CA ARG A 322 1.67 13.76 14.62
C ARG A 322 3.20 13.71 14.69
N LEU A 323 3.76 12.80 15.47
CA LEU A 323 5.21 12.61 15.52
C LEU A 323 5.75 12.00 14.23
N ILE A 324 5.06 11.01 13.66
CA ILE A 324 5.38 10.46 12.34
C ILE A 324 5.36 11.58 11.29
N GLU A 325 4.31 12.41 11.27
CA GLU A 325 4.17 13.54 10.36
C GLU A 325 5.32 14.53 10.47
N ARG A 326 5.70 14.91 11.70
CA ARG A 326 6.79 15.86 11.94
C ARG A 326 8.15 15.34 11.45
N HIS A 327 8.32 14.02 11.43
CA HIS A 327 9.59 13.38 11.09
C HIS A 327 9.58 12.69 9.73
N CYS A 328 8.48 12.78 8.98
CA CYS A 328 8.38 12.20 7.64
C CYS A 328 9.25 12.94 6.64
N ARG A 329 9.58 12.25 5.54
CA ARG A 329 10.35 12.83 4.46
C ARG A 329 9.47 13.79 3.66
N PRO A 330 9.93 15.03 3.42
CA PRO A 330 9.17 16.00 2.65
C PRO A 330 9.14 15.62 1.16
N MET A 331 8.14 16.07 0.40
CA MET A 331 8.30 16.27 -1.05
C MET A 331 9.10 17.55 -1.25
N LEU A 332 9.99 17.59 -2.24
CA LEU A 332 10.80 18.80 -2.51
C LEU A 332 9.95 19.88 -3.16
N ILE A 333 9.11 19.45 -4.10
CA ILE A 333 8.07 20.20 -4.76
C ILE A 333 6.76 19.69 -4.19
N SER A 334 6.05 20.54 -3.46
CA SER A 334 4.66 20.26 -3.10
C SER A 334 3.79 20.49 -4.32
N SER A 335 2.81 19.62 -4.56
CA SER A 335 1.67 19.91 -5.44
C SER A 335 0.78 20.96 -4.74
N ARG A 336 1.30 22.18 -4.57
CA ARG A 336 0.47 23.34 -4.26
C ARG A 336 0.13 23.95 -5.61
N THR A 337 -1.17 24.09 -5.85
CA THR A 337 -1.81 24.87 -6.91
C THR A 337 -1.50 24.45 -8.35
N ALA A 338 -2.43 23.68 -8.93
CA ALA A 338 -3.10 24.11 -10.15
C ALA A 338 -4.58 24.30 -9.83
#